data_AF-A0A3N0Z8K6-F1
#
_entry.id   AF-A0A3N0Z8K6-F1
#
_cell.length_a   1.000
_cell.length_b   1.000
_cell.length_c   1.000
_cell.angle_alpha   90.00
_cell.angle_beta   90.00
_cell.angle_gamma   90.00
#
_symmetry.space_group_name_H-M   'P 1'
#
loop_
_entity.id
_entity.type
_entity.pdbx_description
1 polymer ?
#
loop_
_entity_poly.entity_id
_entity_poly.type
_entity_poly.pdbx_seq_one_letter_code
_entity_poly.pdbx_strand_id
1 'polypeptide(L)'
;MCGSVWVSTDHDEIERVAKVWGAKVHRRSPEVSKDSSSSLETIQEFIRLRPEVDIVCHIQATSPCLHPHHIREALQMITEQGCDYVFSVVRRHQFRWEEVNEKGSKNPTPLNIDVAHRPRRQDWCGELYENGSFYFYMRKALENGLEQLDKIAYYEMLPEHSVDIDVDIDWPVAEQRVLRFGYFGQEEKAAIRLFLCNVSGCLTNCQIYTSVSGEDLVAVNARDVAGIQMLQREDIEVILISSVNEPLSRGLLEKVSQQAGCGLRIGEQQKGLEVERLVREKNLRWDEVAFMGSEAEDVDILSQVGLNGVPCDAPVADLIAAKYICQRPAGHGAIREFAEYILTLEKKSTAQVHQNRIDRAHF
;
A
#
# COMPACT_ATOMS: atom_id res chain seq x y z
N MET A 1 8.94 13.86 17.60
CA MET A 1 9.60 13.82 16.27
C MET A 1 10.74 12.81 16.35
N CYS A 2 10.85 11.87 15.41
CA CYS A 2 12.02 10.99 15.35
C CYS A 2 13.23 11.80 14.84
N GLY A 3 14.33 11.81 15.60
CA GLY A 3 15.45 12.76 15.41
C GLY A 3 16.25 12.58 14.12
N SER A 4 16.22 11.40 13.48
CA SER A 4 16.77 11.13 12.14
C SER A 4 16.60 9.65 11.75
N VAL A 5 16.59 9.33 10.45
CA VAL A 5 16.56 7.95 9.92
C VAL A 5 17.90 7.63 9.27
N TRP A 6 18.49 6.48 9.63
CA TRP A 6 19.81 6.05 9.17
C TRP A 6 19.79 4.62 8.65
N VAL A 7 20.65 4.35 7.66
CA VAL A 7 21.00 3.00 7.21
C VAL A 7 22.49 2.80 7.41
N SER A 8 22.85 1.78 8.20
CA SER A 8 24.22 1.34 8.40
C SER A 8 24.56 0.27 7.37
N THR A 9 25.54 0.50 6.50
CA THR A 9 25.90 -0.45 5.43
C THR A 9 27.36 -0.33 5.02
N ASP A 10 27.93 -1.41 4.52
CA ASP A 10 29.26 -1.49 3.91
C ASP A 10 29.20 -1.56 2.38
N HIS A 11 28.01 -1.69 1.80
CA HIS A 11 27.80 -1.91 0.37
C HIS A 11 27.30 -0.66 -0.37
N ASP A 12 27.93 -0.35 -1.51
CA ASP A 12 27.63 0.87 -2.29
C ASP A 12 26.21 0.86 -2.86
N GLU A 13 25.66 -0.30 -3.23
CA GLU A 13 24.30 -0.40 -3.76
C GLU A 13 23.24 -0.13 -2.70
N ILE A 14 23.45 -0.63 -1.48
CA ILE A 14 22.55 -0.39 -0.35
C ILE A 14 22.57 1.10 0.01
N GLU A 15 23.76 1.73 0.01
CA GLU A 15 23.89 3.17 0.21
C GLU A 15 23.10 3.97 -0.85
N ARG A 16 23.18 3.60 -2.13
CA ARG A 16 22.41 4.26 -3.20
C ARG A 16 20.91 4.18 -2.95
N VAL A 17 20.39 2.98 -2.63
CA VAL A 17 18.97 2.78 -2.35
C VAL A 17 18.52 3.58 -1.12
N ALA A 18 19.30 3.55 -0.03
CA ALA A 18 18.99 4.27 1.19
C ALA A 18 18.84 5.79 0.95
N LYS A 19 19.74 6.39 0.15
CA LYS A 19 19.68 7.81 -0.20
C LYS A 19 18.46 8.18 -1.04
N VAL A 20 18.05 7.30 -1.97
CA VAL A 20 16.83 7.51 -2.80
C VAL A 20 15.60 7.63 -1.92
N TRP A 21 15.52 6.84 -0.84
CA TRP A 21 14.42 6.89 0.14
C TRP A 21 14.60 7.95 1.24
N GLY A 22 15.57 8.85 1.10
CA GLY A 22 15.78 9.97 2.02
C GLY A 22 16.44 9.61 3.36
N ALA A 23 16.93 8.38 3.52
CA ALA A 23 17.68 7.98 4.71
C ALA A 23 19.11 8.50 4.66
N LYS A 24 19.65 8.86 5.83
CA LYS A 24 21.08 9.15 5.98
C LYS A 24 21.86 7.82 5.99
N VAL A 25 23.12 7.85 5.58
CA VAL A 25 23.94 6.64 5.50
C VAL A 25 25.12 6.71 6.46
N HIS A 26 25.33 5.63 7.19
CA HIS A 26 26.54 5.37 7.96
C HIS A 26 27.31 4.24 7.29
N ARG A 27 28.52 4.52 6.82
CA ARG A 27 29.42 3.47 6.32
C ARG A 27 30.08 2.78 7.49
N ARG A 28 29.65 1.55 7.76
CA ARG A 28 30.20 0.72 8.84
C ARG A 28 31.59 0.20 8.48
N SER A 29 32.39 -0.08 9.50
CA SER A 29 33.73 -0.62 9.31
C SER A 29 33.69 -2.09 8.86
N PRO A 30 34.77 -2.59 8.22
CA PRO A 30 34.90 -4.02 7.90
C PRO A 30 34.90 -4.93 9.14
N GLU A 31 35.16 -4.39 10.33
CA GLU A 31 35.26 -5.14 11.59
C GLU A 31 33.88 -5.64 12.05
N VAL A 32 32.84 -4.82 11.86
CA VAL A 32 31.45 -5.12 12.24
C VAL A 32 30.57 -5.58 11.07
N SER A 33 31.19 -5.93 9.94
CA SER A 33 30.50 -6.36 8.70
C SER A 33 30.70 -7.84 8.39
N LYS A 34 31.15 -8.64 9.35
CA LYS A 34 31.37 -10.07 9.17
C LYS A 34 30.08 -10.85 9.44
N ASP A 35 29.95 -12.04 8.85
CA ASP A 35 28.81 -12.95 9.12
C ASP A 35 28.71 -13.36 10.60
N SER A 36 29.80 -13.27 11.34
CA SER A 36 29.86 -13.53 12.78
C SER A 36 29.58 -12.31 13.66
N SER A 37 29.50 -11.11 13.07
CA SER A 37 29.28 -9.87 13.82
C SER A 37 27.84 -9.78 14.28
N SER A 38 27.64 -9.39 15.53
CA SER A 38 26.31 -9.22 16.11
C SER A 38 25.69 -7.88 15.72
N SER A 39 24.36 -7.82 15.70
CA SER A 39 23.63 -6.56 15.54
C SER A 39 24.03 -5.52 16.59
N LEU A 40 24.31 -5.95 17.82
CA LEU A 40 24.73 -5.07 18.92
C LEU A 40 26.06 -4.35 18.60
N GLU A 41 27.06 -5.06 18.09
CA GLU A 41 28.36 -4.47 17.72
C GLU A 41 28.21 -3.38 16.66
N THR A 42 27.34 -3.60 15.66
CA THR A 42 27.08 -2.60 14.61
C THR A 42 26.40 -1.34 15.16
N ILE A 43 25.49 -1.51 16.13
CA ILE A 43 24.79 -0.39 16.77
C ILE A 43 25.75 0.38 17.68
N GLN A 44 26.60 -0.33 18.43
CA GLN A 44 27.62 0.28 19.29
C GLN A 44 28.63 1.11 18.50
N GLU A 45 29.08 0.62 17.34
CA GLU A 45 29.91 1.42 16.43
C GLU A 45 29.22 2.72 16.01
N PHE A 46 27.94 2.62 15.61
CA PHE A 46 27.15 3.76 15.17
C PHE A 46 27.01 4.83 16.26
N ILE A 47 26.62 4.45 17.49
CA ILE A 47 26.42 5.43 18.58
C ILE A 47 27.73 6.04 19.09
N ARG A 48 28.86 5.33 18.96
CA ARG A 48 30.20 5.83 19.33
C ARG A 48 30.62 6.99 18.43
N LEU A 49 30.29 6.90 17.15
CA LEU A 49 30.59 7.93 16.15
C LEU A 49 29.56 9.07 16.14
N ARG A 50 28.45 8.91 16.86
CA ARG A 50 27.33 9.86 16.91
C ARG A 50 26.90 10.15 18.35
N PRO A 51 27.68 10.93 19.11
CA PRO A 51 27.34 11.25 20.49
C PRO A 51 25.99 11.98 20.64
N GLU A 52 25.46 12.55 19.57
CA GLU A 52 24.17 13.24 19.53
C GLU A 52 22.92 12.32 19.61
N VAL A 53 23.09 11.00 19.50
CA VAL A 53 21.95 10.05 19.47
C VAL A 53 21.68 9.47 20.86
N ASP A 54 20.56 9.81 21.49
CA ASP A 54 20.23 9.29 22.84
C ASP A 54 19.42 7.99 22.82
N ILE A 55 18.54 7.83 21.83
CA ILE A 55 17.64 6.68 21.68
C ILE A 55 17.86 6.08 20.30
N VAL A 56 18.05 4.77 20.24
CA VAL A 56 18.21 4.03 18.99
C VAL A 56 16.98 3.14 18.79
N CYS A 57 16.33 3.28 17.63
CA CYS A 57 15.38 2.30 17.12
C CYS A 57 16.07 1.50 16.01
N HIS A 58 16.48 0.28 16.33
CA HIS A 58 17.02 -0.67 15.37
C HIS A 58 15.86 -1.42 14.71
N ILE A 59 15.70 -1.24 13.40
CA ILE A 59 14.64 -1.86 12.59
C ILE A 59 15.29 -2.85 11.65
N GLN A 60 14.80 -4.10 11.59
CA GLN A 60 15.31 -5.08 10.64
C GLN A 60 14.50 -5.04 9.34
N ALA A 61 15.21 -4.97 8.21
CA ALA A 61 14.59 -4.95 6.89
C ALA A 61 13.90 -6.28 6.51
N THR A 62 14.19 -7.37 7.22
CA THR A 62 13.56 -8.70 7.02
C THR A 62 12.12 -8.77 7.53
N SER A 63 11.64 -7.73 8.23
CA SER A 63 10.23 -7.58 8.64
C SER A 63 9.55 -6.39 7.93
N PRO A 64 9.18 -6.53 6.64
CA PRO A 64 8.75 -5.40 5.81
C PRO A 64 7.35 -4.84 6.12
N CYS A 65 6.54 -5.53 6.95
CA CYS A 65 5.16 -5.10 7.25
C CYS A 65 5.04 -4.09 8.41
N LEU A 66 6.13 -3.38 8.72
CA LEU A 66 6.18 -2.41 9.80
C LEU A 66 5.40 -1.12 9.44
N HIS A 67 4.63 -0.60 10.40
CA HIS A 67 3.87 0.64 10.27
C HIS A 67 4.39 1.75 11.17
N PRO A 68 4.22 3.04 10.79
CA PRO A 68 4.66 4.17 11.62
C PRO A 68 4.03 4.25 13.01
N HIS A 69 2.82 3.71 13.20
CA HIS A 69 2.18 3.72 14.53
C HIS A 69 2.89 2.78 15.51
N HIS A 70 3.37 1.60 15.08
CA HIS A 70 4.16 0.70 15.93
C HIS A 70 5.38 1.41 16.52
N ILE A 71 6.11 2.16 15.68
CA ILE A 71 7.31 2.91 16.10
C ILE A 71 6.96 4.06 17.05
N ARG A 72 5.86 4.78 16.80
CA ARG A 72 5.43 5.89 17.68
C ARG A 72 5.03 5.38 19.06
N GLU A 73 4.23 4.32 19.12
CA GLU A 73 3.74 3.75 20.38
C GLU A 73 4.90 3.13 21.19
N ALA A 74 5.81 2.40 20.55
CA ALA A 74 7.01 1.89 21.22
C ALA A 74 7.95 3.01 21.70
N LEU A 75 8.06 4.11 20.96
CA LEU A 75 8.82 5.29 21.40
C LEU A 75 8.20 5.95 22.64
N GLN A 76 6.86 5.98 22.75
CA GLN A 76 6.17 6.48 23.95
C GLN A 76 6.51 5.61 25.17
N MET A 77 6.64 4.29 25.00
CA MET A 77 7.06 3.41 26.10
C MET A 77 8.46 3.77 26.63
N ILE A 78 9.40 4.12 25.76
CA ILE A 78 10.73 4.59 26.19
C ILE A 78 10.65 5.98 26.83
N THR A 79 10.00 6.93 26.17
CA THR A 79 10.08 8.36 26.53
C THR A 79 9.16 8.75 27.69
N GLU A 80 7.96 8.18 27.76
CA GLU A 80 6.96 8.50 28.79
C GLU A 80 6.97 7.51 29.95
N GLN A 81 7.19 6.23 29.67
CA GLN A 81 7.19 5.18 30.70
C GLN A 81 8.59 4.89 31.25
N GLY A 82 9.64 5.49 30.70
CA GLY A 82 11.02 5.36 31.16
C GLY A 82 11.60 3.95 30.95
N CYS A 83 11.21 3.26 29.89
CA CYS A 83 11.80 1.97 29.53
C CYS A 83 13.20 2.15 28.91
N ASP A 84 14.14 1.28 29.29
CA ASP A 84 15.50 1.26 28.74
C ASP A 84 15.60 0.45 27.46
N TYR A 85 14.76 -0.59 27.36
CA TYR A 85 14.73 -1.53 26.25
C TYR A 85 13.29 -1.92 25.91
N VAL A 86 12.89 -1.74 24.66
CA VAL A 86 11.57 -2.13 24.14
C VAL A 86 11.73 -2.89 22.84
N PHE A 87 11.14 -4.08 22.74
CA PHE A 87 11.28 -4.92 21.54
C PHE A 87 9.92 -5.45 21.06
N SER A 88 9.82 -5.73 19.77
CA SER A 88 8.58 -6.20 19.15
C SER A 88 8.40 -7.71 19.31
N VAL A 89 7.17 -8.11 19.62
CA VAL A 89 6.78 -9.52 19.79
C VAL A 89 5.48 -9.84 19.05
N VAL A 90 5.26 -11.13 18.80
CA VAL A 90 4.00 -11.68 18.29
C VAL A 90 3.53 -12.82 19.18
N ARG A 91 2.23 -12.92 19.38
CA ARG A 91 1.62 -13.99 20.16
C ARG A 91 1.34 -15.22 19.30
N ARG A 92 1.86 -16.37 19.72
CA ARG A 92 1.64 -17.66 19.07
C ARG A 92 1.06 -18.69 20.03
N HIS A 93 0.26 -19.59 19.47
CA HIS A 93 -0.41 -20.66 20.23
C HIS A 93 0.13 -22.00 19.75
N GLN A 94 1.43 -22.20 19.94
CA GLN A 94 2.16 -23.40 19.52
C GLN A 94 2.57 -24.20 20.74
N PHE A 95 2.49 -25.52 20.65
CA PHE A 95 2.92 -26.41 21.72
C PHE A 95 4.38 -26.80 21.52
N ARG A 96 5.20 -26.59 22.54
CA ARG A 96 6.63 -26.87 22.54
C ARG A 96 6.92 -28.21 23.21
N TRP A 97 7.86 -28.95 22.65
CA TRP A 97 8.32 -30.25 23.12
C TRP A 97 9.85 -30.24 23.22
N GLU A 98 10.38 -30.98 24.18
CA GLU A 98 11.82 -31.22 24.31
C GLU A 98 12.37 -31.98 23.08
N GLU A 99 13.48 -31.50 22.53
CA GLU A 99 14.23 -32.19 21.49
C GLU A 99 14.97 -33.40 22.09
N VAL A 100 14.93 -34.55 21.41
CA VAL A 100 15.62 -35.78 21.84
C VAL A 100 16.65 -36.18 20.78
N ASN A 101 17.93 -36.04 21.13
CA ASN A 101 19.06 -36.25 20.22
C ASN A 101 19.34 -37.74 19.92
N GLU A 102 18.87 -38.66 20.77
CA GLU A 102 19.08 -40.10 20.61
C GLU A 102 17.76 -40.83 20.34
N LYS A 103 17.67 -41.47 19.16
CA LYS A 103 16.56 -42.37 18.83
C LYS A 103 16.59 -43.59 19.77
N GLY A 104 15.82 -43.53 20.86
CA GLY A 104 15.49 -44.69 21.69
C GLY A 104 15.65 -44.53 23.20
N SER A 105 16.26 -43.46 23.70
CA SER A 105 16.64 -43.37 25.11
C SER A 105 15.62 -42.63 26.01
N LYS A 106 14.82 -41.70 25.46
CA LYS A 106 13.88 -40.87 26.24
C LYS A 106 12.67 -40.44 25.40
N ASN A 107 11.48 -40.44 26.01
CA ASN A 107 10.30 -39.82 25.39
C ASN A 107 10.39 -38.29 25.48
N PRO A 108 9.97 -37.53 24.44
CA PRO A 108 9.98 -36.07 24.50
C PRO A 108 9.02 -35.58 25.58
N THR A 109 9.47 -34.61 26.38
CA THR A 109 8.63 -34.00 27.42
C THR A 109 7.95 -32.74 26.90
N PRO A 110 6.67 -32.49 27.24
CA PRO A 110 5.97 -31.27 26.87
C PRO A 110 6.48 -30.09 27.71
N LEU A 111 6.74 -28.94 27.08
CA LEU A 111 7.28 -27.75 27.76
C LEU A 111 6.19 -26.77 28.21
N ASN A 112 5.07 -26.69 27.48
CA ASN A 112 4.01 -25.69 27.71
C ASN A 112 2.59 -26.27 27.57
N ILE A 113 2.43 -27.59 27.69
CA ILE A 113 1.16 -28.29 27.51
C ILE A 113 0.99 -29.43 28.51
N ASP A 114 -0.21 -29.53 29.10
CA ASP A 114 -0.69 -30.78 29.68
C ASP A 114 -1.27 -31.67 28.55
N VAL A 115 -0.61 -32.80 28.29
CA VAL A 115 -0.98 -33.74 27.22
C VAL A 115 -2.36 -34.36 27.47
N ALA A 116 -2.74 -34.55 28.74
CA ALA A 116 -4.03 -35.10 29.10
C ALA A 116 -5.17 -34.08 28.90
N HIS A 117 -4.88 -32.79 29.02
CA HIS A 117 -5.87 -31.70 28.93
C HIS A 117 -5.40 -30.61 27.96
N ARG A 118 -5.37 -30.96 26.68
CA ARG A 118 -4.88 -30.08 25.62
C ARG A 118 -5.82 -28.88 25.42
N PRO A 119 -5.38 -27.63 25.70
CA PRO A 119 -6.22 -26.45 25.56
C PRO A 119 -6.47 -26.12 24.08
N ARG A 120 -7.64 -25.59 23.74
CA ARG A 120 -7.87 -24.97 22.42
C ARG A 120 -7.20 -23.60 22.37
N ARG A 121 -7.08 -23.03 21.18
CA ARG A 121 -6.44 -21.72 20.97
C ARG A 121 -7.06 -20.62 21.85
N GLN A 122 -8.37 -20.64 22.05
CA GLN A 122 -9.09 -19.68 22.88
C GLN A 122 -9.03 -19.96 24.39
N ASP A 123 -8.52 -21.12 24.80
CA ASP A 123 -8.54 -21.54 26.21
C ASP A 123 -7.28 -21.10 26.97
N TRP A 124 -6.31 -20.47 26.29
CA TRP A 124 -5.08 -19.95 26.90
C TRP A 124 -4.54 -18.73 26.15
N CYS A 125 -3.66 -17.96 26.80
CA CYS A 125 -3.14 -16.71 26.25
C CYS A 125 -2.05 -16.90 25.19
N GLY A 126 -1.56 -18.13 24.95
CA GLY A 126 -0.40 -18.37 24.11
C GLY A 126 0.91 -17.86 24.73
N GLU A 127 1.97 -17.84 23.92
CA GLU A 127 3.30 -17.37 24.29
C GLU A 127 3.74 -16.24 23.34
N LEU A 128 4.59 -15.34 23.85
CA LEU A 128 5.15 -14.22 23.09
C LEU A 128 6.51 -14.62 22.53
N TYR A 129 6.72 -14.33 21.25
CA TYR A 129 7.96 -14.57 20.53
C TYR A 129 8.41 -13.24 19.93
N GLU A 130 9.71 -12.95 19.99
CA GLU A 130 10.27 -11.86 19.20
C GLU A 130 9.97 -12.09 17.72
N ASN A 131 9.69 -11.01 17.00
CA ASN A 131 9.31 -11.08 15.60
C ASN A 131 10.29 -10.34 14.67
N GLY A 132 11.46 -9.97 15.18
CA GLY A 132 12.53 -9.31 14.41
C GLY A 132 12.21 -7.90 13.90
N SER A 133 11.04 -7.34 14.18
CA SER A 133 10.63 -6.10 13.51
C SER A 133 11.40 -4.87 13.99
N PHE A 134 11.45 -4.63 15.30
CA PHE A 134 12.23 -3.52 15.85
C PHE A 134 12.68 -3.73 17.29
N TYR A 135 13.72 -2.98 17.65
CA TYR A 135 14.36 -2.98 18.95
C TYR A 135 14.75 -1.56 19.32
N PHE A 136 14.20 -1.06 20.42
CA PHE A 136 14.46 0.27 20.95
C PHE A 136 15.40 0.19 22.14
N TYR A 137 16.41 1.04 22.14
CA TYR A 137 17.44 1.09 23.18
C TYR A 137 17.69 2.53 23.63
N MET A 138 17.84 2.72 24.94
CA MET A 138 18.55 3.89 25.46
C MET A 138 20.06 3.75 25.22
N ARG A 139 20.74 4.87 24.93
CA ARG A 139 22.21 4.90 24.78
C ARG A 139 22.93 4.22 25.94
N LYS A 140 22.54 4.51 27.19
CA LYS A 140 23.17 3.93 28.39
C LYS A 140 23.16 2.39 28.38
N ALA A 141 22.10 1.79 27.82
CA ALA A 141 21.95 0.34 27.71
C ALA A 141 22.84 -0.24 26.60
N LEU A 142 23.07 0.51 25.52
CA LEU A 142 24.00 0.06 24.48
C LEU A 142 25.46 0.18 24.93
N GLU A 143 25.80 1.23 25.67
CA GLU A 143 27.16 1.47 26.16
C GLU A 143 27.60 0.44 27.22
N ASN A 144 26.65 -0.11 27.99
CA ASN A 144 26.92 -1.18 28.96
C ASN A 144 26.76 -2.60 28.38
N GLY A 145 26.55 -2.74 27.07
CA GLY A 145 26.41 -4.05 26.42
C GLY A 145 25.13 -4.81 26.79
N LEU A 146 24.07 -4.11 27.21
CA LEU A 146 22.80 -4.67 27.69
C LEU A 146 22.93 -5.51 28.97
N GLU A 147 24.05 -5.45 29.69
CA GLU A 147 24.26 -6.20 30.93
C GLU A 147 23.39 -5.68 32.09
N GLN A 148 23.05 -4.39 32.07
CA GLN A 148 22.22 -3.74 33.07
C GLN A 148 21.06 -3.00 32.38
N LEU A 149 19.87 -3.58 32.46
CA LEU A 149 18.62 -3.02 31.96
C LEU A 149 17.68 -2.81 33.14
N ASP A 150 17.31 -1.57 33.45
CA ASP A 150 16.44 -1.29 34.60
C ASP A 150 15.00 -1.71 34.28
N LYS A 151 14.48 -1.22 33.14
CA LYS A 151 13.09 -1.45 32.74
C LYS A 151 13.01 -1.95 31.30
N ILE A 152 12.56 -3.20 31.17
CA ILE A 152 12.33 -3.88 29.89
C ILE A 152 10.84 -3.98 29.63
N ALA A 153 10.41 -3.71 28.40
CA ALA A 153 9.04 -3.93 27.96
C ALA A 153 8.99 -4.54 26.55
N TYR A 154 7.85 -5.12 26.19
CA TYR A 154 7.60 -5.63 24.84
C TYR A 154 6.45 -4.86 24.20
N TYR A 155 6.45 -4.79 22.87
CA TYR A 155 5.36 -4.26 22.07
C TYR A 155 4.75 -5.39 21.23
N GLU A 156 3.51 -5.79 21.53
CA GLU A 156 2.84 -6.87 20.80
C GLU A 156 2.27 -6.36 19.47
N MET A 157 2.84 -6.86 18.37
CA MET A 157 2.34 -6.62 17.02
C MET A 157 1.32 -7.68 16.60
N LEU A 158 0.38 -7.28 15.75
CA LEU A 158 -0.57 -8.22 15.15
C LEU A 158 0.15 -9.26 14.27
N PRO A 159 -0.37 -10.50 14.19
CA PRO A 159 0.24 -11.56 13.38
C PRO A 159 0.38 -11.20 11.89
N GLU A 160 -0.52 -10.38 11.34
CA GLU A 160 -0.44 -9.97 9.93
C GLU A 160 0.80 -9.11 9.62
N HIS A 161 1.28 -8.35 10.61
CA HIS A 161 2.48 -7.52 10.51
C HIS A 161 3.76 -8.27 10.91
N SER A 162 3.64 -9.48 11.44
CA SER A 162 4.77 -10.32 11.84
C SER A 162 5.16 -11.26 10.69
N VAL A 163 6.17 -10.84 9.95
CA VAL A 163 6.79 -11.57 8.83
C VAL A 163 8.28 -11.53 9.05
N ASP A 164 8.93 -12.66 8.86
CA ASP A 164 10.38 -12.72 8.75
C ASP A 164 10.72 -13.29 7.38
N ILE A 165 11.79 -12.78 6.79
CA ILE A 165 12.34 -13.23 5.52
C ILE A 165 13.72 -13.78 5.83
N ASP A 166 13.79 -15.08 6.11
CA ASP A 166 15.04 -15.75 6.48
C ASP A 166 15.65 -16.50 5.30
N VAL A 167 14.81 -17.06 4.43
CA VAL A 167 15.22 -17.85 3.27
C VAL A 167 14.44 -17.47 2.02
N ASP A 168 14.99 -17.82 0.84
CA ASP A 168 14.35 -17.51 -0.46
C ASP A 168 12.92 -18.07 -0.59
N ILE A 169 12.59 -19.13 0.15
CA ILE A 169 11.24 -19.73 0.17
C ILE A 169 10.21 -18.76 0.76
N ASP A 170 10.63 -17.87 1.66
CA ASP A 170 9.74 -16.90 2.29
C ASP A 170 9.37 -15.75 1.35
N TRP A 171 10.17 -15.50 0.32
CA TRP A 171 10.05 -14.32 -0.53
C TRP A 171 8.66 -14.16 -1.18
N PRO A 172 8.07 -15.17 -1.86
CA PRO A 172 6.76 -15.00 -2.49
C PRO A 172 5.64 -14.80 -1.46
N VAL A 173 5.77 -15.41 -0.28
CA VAL A 173 4.79 -15.26 0.81
C VAL A 173 4.91 -13.87 1.43
N ALA A 174 6.12 -13.39 1.63
CA ALA A 174 6.41 -12.07 2.17
C ALA A 174 5.91 -10.98 1.21
N GLU A 175 6.16 -11.11 -0.09
CA GLU A 175 5.68 -10.17 -1.12
C GLU A 175 4.15 -10.02 -1.07
N GLN A 176 3.41 -11.14 -1.11
CA GLN A 176 1.95 -11.11 -1.03
C GLN A 176 1.45 -10.51 0.28
N ARG A 177 2.16 -10.75 1.38
CA ARG A 177 1.78 -10.22 2.68
C ARG A 177 2.06 -8.73 2.80
N VAL A 178 3.17 -8.23 2.24
CA VAL A 178 3.46 -6.80 2.11
C VAL A 178 2.38 -6.13 1.27
N LEU A 179 2.02 -6.70 0.11
CA LEU A 179 0.95 -6.18 -0.74
C LEU A 179 -0.39 -6.02 0.00
N ARG A 180 -0.67 -6.89 0.97
CA ARG A 180 -1.94 -6.89 1.72
C ARG A 180 -1.90 -6.08 3.01
N PHE A 181 -0.80 -6.11 3.75
CA PHE A 181 -0.69 -5.61 5.12
C PHE A 181 0.56 -4.75 5.35
N GLY A 182 1.27 -4.35 4.29
CA GLY A 182 2.42 -3.46 4.34
C GLY A 182 2.00 -1.99 4.41
N TYR A 183 2.96 -1.15 4.78
CA TYR A 183 2.79 0.30 4.77
C TYR A 183 3.33 0.90 3.47
N PHE A 184 2.48 1.59 2.71
CA PHE A 184 2.83 2.15 1.40
C PHE A 184 3.09 3.67 1.42
N GLY A 185 3.32 4.24 2.60
CA GLY A 185 3.45 5.69 2.77
C GLY A 185 2.13 6.39 3.10
N GLN A 186 2.21 7.68 3.45
CA GLN A 186 1.06 8.56 3.35
C GLN A 186 0.97 8.97 1.90
N GLU A 187 0.23 8.22 1.08
CA GLU A 187 -0.27 8.79 -0.16
C GLU A 187 -1.20 9.95 0.25
N GLU A 188 -0.70 11.18 0.19
CA GLU A 188 -1.59 12.28 -0.17
C GLU A 188 -2.15 11.89 -1.52
N LYS A 189 -3.29 11.19 -1.53
CA LYS A 189 -4.02 10.93 -2.77
C LYS A 189 -4.23 12.28 -3.40
N ALA A 190 -3.53 12.51 -4.52
CA ALA A 190 -3.68 13.74 -5.26
C ALA A 190 -5.16 13.86 -5.62
N ALA A 191 -5.71 15.05 -5.42
CA ALA A 191 -7.09 15.31 -5.80
C ALA A 191 -7.23 14.98 -7.28
N ILE A 192 -8.22 14.17 -7.62
CA ILE A 192 -8.49 13.83 -9.02
C ILE A 192 -8.91 15.10 -9.75
N ARG A 193 -8.27 15.39 -10.89
CA ARG A 193 -8.54 16.59 -11.72
C ARG A 193 -9.07 16.24 -13.10
N LEU A 194 -8.87 14.98 -13.50
CA LEU A 194 -9.25 14.48 -14.81
C LEU A 194 -9.85 13.08 -14.66
N PHE A 195 -11.06 12.89 -15.17
CA PHE A 195 -11.68 11.59 -15.34
C PHE A 195 -11.79 11.23 -16.82
N LEU A 196 -11.21 10.09 -17.16
CA LEU A 196 -11.22 9.52 -18.49
C LEU A 196 -12.07 8.25 -18.50
N CYS A 197 -12.90 8.06 -19.52
CA CYS A 197 -13.62 6.79 -19.67
C CYS A 197 -13.83 6.41 -21.13
N ASN A 198 -13.93 5.12 -21.40
CA ASN A 198 -14.30 4.64 -22.72
C ASN A 198 -15.73 5.07 -23.08
N VAL A 199 -16.02 5.23 -24.37
CA VAL A 199 -17.39 5.44 -24.83
C VAL A 199 -18.14 4.10 -24.79
N SER A 200 -17.76 3.18 -25.67
CA SER A 200 -18.28 1.82 -25.70
C SER A 200 -17.74 1.01 -24.53
N GLY A 201 -18.61 0.33 -23.80
CA GLY A 201 -18.25 -0.52 -22.68
C GLY A 201 -18.13 0.21 -21.34
N CYS A 202 -18.37 1.53 -21.31
CA CYS A 202 -18.53 2.28 -20.06
C CYS A 202 -19.78 3.17 -20.12
N LEU A 203 -19.76 4.22 -20.96
CA LEU A 203 -20.89 5.16 -21.09
C LEU A 203 -22.08 4.52 -21.82
N THR A 204 -21.80 3.67 -22.81
CA THR A 204 -22.80 2.86 -23.50
C THR A 204 -22.59 1.39 -23.14
N ASN A 205 -23.63 0.58 -23.34
CA ASN A 205 -23.64 -0.85 -23.04
C ASN A 205 -23.15 -1.73 -24.22
N CYS A 206 -22.36 -1.16 -25.14
CA CYS A 206 -21.90 -1.78 -26.38
C CYS A 206 -23.00 -2.23 -27.37
N GLN A 207 -24.27 -1.91 -27.14
CA GLN A 207 -25.34 -2.22 -28.10
C GLN A 207 -25.47 -1.11 -29.14
N ILE A 208 -25.40 -1.50 -30.42
CA ILE A 208 -25.60 -0.62 -31.57
C ILE A 208 -26.83 -1.12 -32.31
N TYR A 209 -27.84 -0.25 -32.45
CA TYR A 209 -29.05 -0.56 -33.19
C TYR A 209 -28.95 0.07 -34.58
N THR A 210 -28.78 -0.76 -35.61
CA THR A 210 -28.70 -0.29 -36.99
C THR A 210 -30.08 -0.33 -37.65
N SER A 211 -30.53 0.79 -38.19
CA SER A 211 -31.78 0.90 -38.93
C SER A 211 -31.66 0.32 -40.34
N VAL A 212 -32.79 0.12 -41.02
CA VAL A 212 -32.82 -0.36 -42.42
C VAL A 212 -32.13 0.61 -43.39
N SER A 213 -32.07 1.91 -43.05
CA SER A 213 -31.34 2.92 -43.83
C SER A 213 -29.85 2.97 -43.52
N GLY A 214 -29.36 2.15 -42.58
CA GLY A 214 -27.95 2.14 -42.15
C GLY A 214 -27.60 3.21 -41.11
N GLU A 215 -28.59 3.80 -40.45
CA GLU A 215 -28.35 4.73 -39.34
C GLU A 215 -28.15 3.95 -38.03
N ASP A 216 -27.07 4.22 -37.32
CA ASP A 216 -26.78 3.60 -36.03
C ASP A 216 -27.32 4.45 -34.87
N LEU A 217 -27.97 3.76 -33.92
CA LEU A 217 -28.43 4.34 -32.67
C LEU A 217 -27.75 3.66 -31.48
N VAL A 218 -27.38 4.47 -30.49
CA VAL A 218 -26.88 4.03 -29.18
C VAL A 218 -27.65 4.75 -28.07
N ALA A 219 -27.69 4.14 -26.89
CA ALA A 219 -28.31 4.73 -25.71
C ALA A 219 -27.24 5.21 -24.72
N VAL A 220 -27.51 6.36 -24.09
CA VAL A 220 -26.74 6.89 -22.97
C VAL A 220 -27.64 6.96 -21.75
N ASN A 221 -27.14 6.52 -20.59
CA ASN A 221 -27.91 6.53 -19.36
C ASN A 221 -27.98 7.93 -18.74
N ALA A 222 -29.18 8.41 -18.42
CA ALA A 222 -29.35 9.71 -17.77
C ALA A 222 -28.66 9.79 -16.39
N ARG A 223 -28.51 8.67 -15.67
CA ARG A 223 -27.79 8.65 -14.39
C ARG A 223 -26.29 8.82 -14.58
N ASP A 224 -25.72 8.19 -15.61
CA ASP A 224 -24.31 8.33 -15.96
C ASP A 224 -24.00 9.78 -16.37
N VAL A 225 -24.87 10.41 -17.16
CA VAL A 225 -24.78 11.86 -17.46
C VAL A 225 -24.81 12.70 -16.18
N ALA A 226 -25.70 12.39 -15.24
CA ALA A 226 -25.72 13.08 -13.96
C ALA A 226 -24.44 12.84 -13.13
N GLY A 227 -23.83 11.66 -13.22
CA GLY A 227 -22.53 11.36 -12.60
C GLY A 227 -21.39 12.19 -13.19
N ILE A 228 -21.34 12.33 -14.52
CA ILE A 228 -20.40 13.22 -15.21
C ILE A 228 -20.54 14.65 -14.71
N GLN A 229 -21.77 15.16 -14.64
CA GLN A 229 -22.05 16.51 -14.13
C GLN A 229 -21.66 16.69 -12.65
N MET A 230 -21.73 15.63 -11.84
CA MET A 230 -21.28 15.70 -10.44
C MET A 230 -19.77 15.92 -10.34
N LEU A 231 -18.99 15.20 -11.15
CA LEU A 231 -17.53 15.37 -11.22
C LEU A 231 -17.17 16.79 -11.68
N GLN A 232 -17.82 17.28 -12.73
CA GLN A 232 -17.57 18.61 -13.27
C GLN A 232 -17.88 19.75 -12.30
N ARG A 233 -18.83 19.58 -11.37
CA ARG A 233 -19.14 20.56 -10.32
C ARG A 233 -18.03 20.68 -9.27
N GLU A 234 -17.19 19.68 -9.17
CA GLU A 234 -16.02 19.63 -8.28
C GLU A 234 -14.73 19.89 -9.08
N ASP A 235 -14.83 20.59 -10.22
CA ASP A 235 -13.73 20.96 -11.12
C ASP A 235 -12.94 19.78 -11.69
N ILE A 236 -13.55 18.58 -11.72
CA ILE A 236 -12.97 17.41 -12.37
C ILE A 236 -13.39 17.41 -13.85
N GLU A 237 -12.42 17.58 -14.73
CA GLU A 237 -12.67 17.52 -16.17
C GLU A 237 -12.97 16.09 -16.59
N VAL A 238 -14.01 15.89 -17.42
CA VAL A 238 -14.39 14.56 -17.91
C VAL A 238 -14.19 14.49 -19.42
N ILE A 239 -13.45 13.48 -19.89
CA ILE A 239 -13.18 13.26 -21.31
C ILE A 239 -13.46 11.80 -21.68
N LEU A 240 -14.30 11.63 -22.70
CA LEU A 240 -14.54 10.33 -23.33
C LEU A 240 -13.38 9.97 -24.25
N ILE A 241 -12.89 8.74 -24.14
CA ILE A 241 -11.85 8.18 -25.00
C ILE A 241 -12.49 7.13 -25.91
N SER A 242 -12.25 7.27 -27.20
CA SER A 242 -12.61 6.27 -28.22
C SER A 242 -11.34 5.62 -28.77
N SER A 243 -11.36 4.29 -28.98
CA SER A 243 -10.23 3.56 -29.56
C SER A 243 -10.25 3.62 -31.09
N VAL A 244 -9.13 3.24 -31.73
CA VAL A 244 -9.04 3.15 -33.21
C VAL A 244 -10.04 2.13 -33.78
N ASN A 245 -10.44 1.14 -32.97
CA ASN A 245 -11.39 0.09 -33.35
C ASN A 245 -12.83 0.42 -32.91
N GLU A 246 -13.12 1.66 -32.55
CA GLU A 246 -14.47 2.08 -32.13
C GLU A 246 -15.48 1.87 -33.28
N PRO A 247 -16.53 1.06 -33.07
CA PRO A 247 -17.54 0.81 -34.10
C PRO A 247 -18.42 2.03 -34.41
N LEU A 248 -18.51 2.99 -33.49
CA LEU A 248 -19.35 4.18 -33.67
C LEU A 248 -18.70 5.18 -34.64
N SER A 249 -19.49 5.69 -35.58
CA SER A 249 -19.05 6.76 -36.47
C SER A 249 -18.67 8.03 -35.68
N ARG A 250 -17.72 8.80 -36.22
CA ARG A 250 -17.27 10.07 -35.63
C ARG A 250 -18.43 11.01 -35.28
N GLY A 251 -19.40 11.17 -36.19
CA GLY A 251 -20.55 12.04 -35.95
C GLY A 251 -21.47 11.55 -34.82
N LEU A 252 -21.55 10.24 -34.61
CA LEU A 252 -22.30 9.68 -33.49
C LEU A 252 -21.56 9.86 -32.16
N LEU A 253 -20.23 9.65 -32.14
CA LEU A 253 -19.38 9.91 -30.98
C LEU A 253 -19.48 11.37 -30.51
N GLU A 254 -19.39 12.32 -31.46
CA GLU A 254 -19.53 13.75 -31.18
C GLU A 254 -20.91 14.07 -30.58
N LYS A 255 -21.99 13.47 -31.09
CA LYS A 255 -23.34 13.61 -30.50
C LYS A 255 -23.44 13.01 -29.10
N VAL A 256 -22.86 11.84 -28.87
CA VAL A 256 -22.85 11.18 -27.55
C VAL A 256 -22.12 12.06 -26.51
N SER A 257 -20.95 12.58 -26.86
CA SER A 257 -20.19 13.51 -26.03
C SER A 257 -20.97 14.81 -25.76
N GLN A 258 -21.59 15.39 -26.79
CA GLN A 258 -22.42 16.58 -26.64
C GLN A 258 -23.61 16.33 -25.69
N GLN A 259 -24.28 15.19 -25.82
CA GLN A 259 -25.40 14.80 -24.97
C GLN A 259 -24.98 14.53 -23.53
N ALA A 260 -23.79 13.94 -23.33
CA ALA A 260 -23.21 13.71 -22.01
C ALA A 260 -22.64 15.00 -21.38
N GLY A 261 -22.36 16.03 -22.18
CA GLY A 261 -21.83 17.32 -21.72
C GLY A 261 -20.36 17.27 -21.31
N CYS A 262 -19.56 16.39 -21.92
CA CYS A 262 -18.15 16.19 -21.60
C CYS A 262 -17.26 16.23 -22.86
N GLY A 263 -15.94 16.30 -22.68
CA GLY A 263 -14.99 16.29 -23.79
C GLY A 263 -14.94 14.93 -24.51
N LEU A 264 -14.39 14.92 -25.72
CA LEU A 264 -14.19 13.71 -26.52
C LEU A 264 -12.79 13.72 -27.13
N ARG A 265 -12.08 12.60 -27.01
CA ARG A 265 -10.85 12.30 -27.73
C ARG A 265 -11.08 11.06 -28.58
N ILE A 266 -11.04 11.23 -29.89
CA ILE A 266 -11.16 10.13 -30.85
C ILE A 266 -9.75 9.63 -31.13
N GLY A 267 -9.50 8.35 -30.85
CA GLY A 267 -8.19 7.74 -30.99
C GLY A 267 -7.75 7.63 -32.44
N GLU A 268 -6.62 8.24 -32.78
CA GLU A 268 -5.91 8.04 -34.06
C GLU A 268 -4.75 7.03 -33.92
N GLN A 269 -4.40 6.65 -32.67
CA GLN A 269 -3.33 5.73 -32.30
C GLN A 269 -3.75 4.79 -31.16
N GLN A 270 -2.84 3.95 -30.69
CA GLN A 270 -3.06 3.11 -29.50
C GLN A 270 -3.51 3.98 -28.30
N LYS A 271 -4.53 3.51 -27.58
CA LYS A 271 -5.23 4.27 -26.53
C LYS A 271 -4.28 4.77 -25.44
N GLY A 272 -3.32 3.93 -25.01
CA GLY A 272 -2.33 4.29 -24.01
C GLY A 272 -1.51 5.54 -24.38
N LEU A 273 -1.11 5.67 -25.66
CA LEU A 273 -0.35 6.83 -26.15
C LEU A 273 -1.19 8.11 -26.17
N GLU A 274 -2.47 8.01 -26.53
CA GLU A 274 -3.39 9.15 -26.50
C GLU A 274 -3.66 9.64 -25.08
N VAL A 275 -3.85 8.70 -24.13
CA VAL A 275 -4.01 9.04 -22.72
C VAL A 275 -2.74 9.68 -22.16
N GLU A 276 -1.56 9.10 -22.42
CA GLU A 276 -0.27 9.66 -21.99
C GLU A 276 -0.06 11.07 -22.55
N ARG A 277 -0.37 11.29 -23.82
CA ARG A 277 -0.30 12.60 -24.47
C ARG A 277 -1.25 13.59 -23.80
N LEU A 278 -2.48 13.21 -23.51
CA LEU A 278 -3.47 14.07 -22.87
C LEU A 278 -3.05 14.46 -21.44
N VAL A 279 -2.52 13.52 -20.66
CA VAL A 279 -1.98 13.77 -19.32
C VAL A 279 -0.83 14.79 -19.37
N ARG A 280 0.08 14.65 -20.34
CA ARG A 280 1.17 15.62 -20.60
C ARG A 280 0.66 16.99 -21.06
N GLU A 281 -0.26 17.03 -22.02
CA GLU A 281 -0.86 18.27 -22.55
C GLU A 281 -1.52 19.10 -21.44
N LYS A 282 -2.10 18.42 -20.44
CA LYS A 282 -2.76 19.04 -19.28
C LYS A 282 -1.81 19.30 -18.11
N ASN A 283 -0.54 18.95 -18.22
CA ASN A 283 0.47 19.05 -17.17
C ASN A 283 0.00 18.41 -15.85
N LEU A 284 -0.61 17.24 -15.95
CA LEU A 284 -1.07 16.43 -14.83
C LEU A 284 -0.10 15.29 -14.57
N ARG A 285 -0.07 14.82 -13.32
CA ARG A 285 0.55 13.54 -12.97
C ARG A 285 -0.48 12.42 -13.04
N TRP A 286 -0.03 11.19 -13.21
CA TRP A 286 -0.92 10.02 -13.30
C TRP A 286 -1.77 9.82 -12.04
N ASP A 287 -1.28 10.19 -10.86
CA ASP A 287 -2.02 10.14 -9.59
C ASP A 287 -3.19 11.15 -9.52
N GLU A 288 -3.20 12.19 -10.35
CA GLU A 288 -4.31 13.16 -10.48
C GLU A 288 -5.40 12.72 -11.48
N VAL A 289 -5.25 11.52 -12.07
CA VAL A 289 -6.12 11.02 -13.13
C VAL A 289 -6.94 9.84 -12.62
N ALA A 290 -8.24 9.85 -12.93
CA ALA A 290 -9.12 8.70 -12.81
C ALA A 290 -9.41 8.12 -14.20
N PHE A 291 -9.40 6.79 -14.34
CA PHE A 291 -9.75 6.12 -15.60
C PHE A 291 -10.78 5.01 -15.40
N MET A 292 -11.79 4.96 -16.27
CA MET A 292 -12.72 3.84 -16.37
C MET A 292 -12.57 3.11 -17.70
N GLY A 293 -12.12 1.86 -17.61
CA GLY A 293 -11.84 0.97 -18.74
C GLY A 293 -12.89 -0.10 -18.97
N SER A 294 -12.79 -0.77 -20.11
CA SER A 294 -13.71 -1.84 -20.51
C SER A 294 -13.11 -2.85 -21.51
N GLU A 295 -11.82 -2.76 -21.80
CA GLU A 295 -11.14 -3.55 -22.82
C GLU A 295 -9.80 -4.02 -22.28
N ALA A 296 -9.37 -5.25 -22.61
CA ALA A 296 -8.12 -5.82 -22.09
C ALA A 296 -6.86 -4.98 -22.39
N GLU A 297 -6.90 -4.10 -23.40
CA GLU A 297 -5.83 -3.14 -23.71
C GLU A 297 -5.73 -1.97 -22.71
N ASP A 298 -6.73 -1.80 -21.84
CA ASP A 298 -6.80 -0.74 -20.84
C ASP A 298 -5.96 -1.06 -19.58
N VAL A 299 -5.54 -2.31 -19.39
CA VAL A 299 -4.79 -2.77 -18.20
C VAL A 299 -3.56 -1.89 -17.92
N ASP A 300 -2.82 -1.53 -18.97
CA ASP A 300 -1.65 -0.67 -18.84
C ASP A 300 -2.01 0.73 -18.33
N ILE A 301 -3.16 1.28 -18.74
CA ILE A 301 -3.65 2.58 -18.28
C ILE A 301 -4.17 2.46 -16.83
N LEU A 302 -4.97 1.41 -16.55
CA LEU A 302 -5.51 1.13 -15.22
C LEU A 302 -4.40 1.04 -14.17
N SER A 303 -3.26 0.45 -14.50
CA SER A 303 -2.12 0.32 -13.59
C SER A 303 -1.38 1.63 -13.29
N GLN A 304 -1.47 2.63 -14.17
CA GLN A 304 -0.75 3.89 -14.05
C GLN A 304 -1.53 4.98 -13.30
N VAL A 305 -2.84 5.05 -13.50
CA VAL A 305 -3.68 6.12 -12.95
C VAL A 305 -3.87 6.05 -11.43
N GLY A 306 -4.06 7.21 -10.79
CA GLY A 306 -4.28 7.33 -9.35
C GLY A 306 -5.51 6.57 -8.88
N LEU A 307 -6.60 6.66 -9.65
CA LEU A 307 -7.83 5.94 -9.38
C LEU A 307 -8.33 5.26 -10.64
N ASN A 308 -8.81 4.03 -10.51
CA ASN A 308 -9.40 3.34 -11.64
C ASN A 308 -10.61 2.52 -11.23
N GLY A 309 -11.46 2.26 -12.22
CA GLY A 309 -12.56 1.35 -12.04
C GLY A 309 -13.08 0.81 -13.36
N VAL A 310 -13.91 -0.22 -13.29
CA VAL A 310 -14.46 -0.90 -14.46
C VAL A 310 -15.91 -1.30 -14.19
N PRO A 311 -16.78 -1.39 -15.20
CA PRO A 311 -18.10 -1.99 -15.05
C PRO A 311 -18.04 -3.47 -14.66
N CYS A 312 -19.10 -4.01 -14.05
CA CYS A 312 -19.14 -5.42 -13.61
C CYS A 312 -19.02 -6.43 -14.76
N ASP A 313 -19.36 -6.01 -15.98
CA ASP A 313 -19.38 -6.79 -17.21
C ASP A 313 -18.14 -6.58 -18.09
N ALA A 314 -17.10 -5.90 -17.55
CA ALA A 314 -15.82 -5.75 -18.21
C ALA A 314 -15.07 -7.10 -18.39
N PRO A 315 -14.11 -7.19 -19.32
CA PRO A 315 -13.27 -8.37 -19.50
C PRO A 315 -12.54 -8.79 -18.21
N VAL A 316 -12.22 -10.07 -18.08
CA VAL A 316 -11.58 -10.63 -16.87
C VAL A 316 -10.24 -9.96 -16.54
N ALA A 317 -9.46 -9.59 -17.56
CA ALA A 317 -8.18 -8.91 -17.36
C ALA A 317 -8.36 -7.56 -16.64
N ASP A 318 -9.36 -6.80 -17.05
CA ASP A 318 -9.73 -5.50 -16.47
C ASP A 318 -10.27 -5.64 -15.06
N LEU A 319 -11.13 -6.65 -14.82
CA LEU A 319 -11.63 -6.95 -13.48
C LEU A 319 -10.51 -7.30 -12.50
N ILE A 320 -9.45 -7.98 -12.96
CA ILE A 320 -8.28 -8.31 -12.14
C ILE A 320 -7.43 -7.06 -11.88
N ALA A 321 -7.26 -6.19 -12.87
CA ALA A 321 -6.45 -4.97 -12.77
C ALA A 321 -7.14 -3.83 -12.01
N ALA A 322 -8.48 -3.83 -11.95
CA ALA A 322 -9.25 -2.74 -11.39
C ALA A 322 -9.18 -2.65 -9.86
N LYS A 323 -8.98 -1.43 -9.35
CA LYS A 323 -9.09 -1.06 -7.94
C LYS A 323 -10.55 -0.93 -7.49
N TYR A 324 -11.46 -0.60 -8.40
CA TYR A 324 -12.90 -0.52 -8.15
C TYR A 324 -13.70 -1.24 -9.25
N ILE A 325 -14.44 -2.27 -8.87
CA ILE A 325 -15.36 -2.96 -9.78
C ILE A 325 -16.76 -2.44 -9.46
N CYS A 326 -17.41 -1.82 -10.44
CA CYS A 326 -18.78 -1.33 -10.25
C CYS A 326 -19.73 -2.51 -10.07
N GLN A 327 -20.82 -2.30 -9.33
CA GLN A 327 -21.91 -3.27 -9.28
C GLN A 327 -22.85 -3.14 -10.49
N ARG A 328 -22.88 -1.95 -11.10
CA ARG A 328 -23.65 -1.67 -12.31
C ARG A 328 -22.88 -2.06 -13.58
N PRO A 329 -23.57 -2.61 -14.60
CA PRO A 329 -22.97 -2.84 -15.91
C PRO A 329 -22.84 -1.53 -16.71
N ALA A 330 -22.05 -1.60 -17.79
CA ALA A 330 -21.82 -0.50 -18.71
C ALA A 330 -23.15 0.07 -19.26
N GLY A 331 -23.26 1.39 -19.41
CA GLY A 331 -24.48 2.07 -19.88
C GLY A 331 -25.71 1.96 -18.95
N HIS A 332 -25.54 1.44 -17.74
CA HIS A 332 -26.62 1.23 -16.77
C HIS A 332 -26.36 1.87 -15.39
N GLY A 333 -25.53 2.91 -15.33
CA GLY A 333 -25.20 3.61 -14.09
C GLY A 333 -23.78 3.35 -13.56
N ALA A 334 -22.91 2.68 -14.30
CA ALA A 334 -21.54 2.40 -13.87
C ALA A 334 -20.71 3.68 -13.68
N ILE A 335 -20.79 4.64 -14.62
CA ILE A 335 -20.12 5.94 -14.51
C ILE A 335 -20.68 6.71 -13.31
N ARG A 336 -22.00 6.66 -13.09
CA ARG A 336 -22.62 7.28 -11.92
C ARG A 336 -22.06 6.73 -10.61
N GLU A 337 -22.01 5.40 -10.50
CA GLU A 337 -21.49 4.72 -9.32
C GLU A 337 -20.02 5.07 -9.08
N PHE A 338 -19.21 5.03 -10.12
CA PHE A 338 -17.78 5.36 -10.01
C PHE A 338 -17.56 6.84 -9.70
N ALA A 339 -18.35 7.75 -10.26
CA ALA A 339 -18.31 9.16 -9.91
C ALA A 339 -18.61 9.40 -8.42
N GLU A 340 -19.62 8.72 -7.86
CA GLU A 340 -19.91 8.78 -6.42
C GLU A 340 -18.75 8.24 -5.57
N TYR A 341 -18.10 7.17 -6.04
CA TYR A 341 -16.91 6.62 -5.40
C TYR A 341 -15.73 7.60 -5.39
N ILE A 342 -15.40 8.22 -6.54
CA ILE A 342 -14.36 9.26 -6.67
C ILE A 342 -14.62 10.37 -5.65
N LEU A 343 -15.82 10.96 -5.66
CA LEU A 343 -16.17 12.08 -4.78
C LEU A 343 -16.18 11.70 -3.29
N THR A 344 -16.51 10.44 -2.97
CA THR A 344 -16.44 9.95 -1.60
C THR A 344 -15.00 9.87 -1.10
N LEU A 345 -14.06 9.45 -1.95
CA LEU A 345 -12.64 9.43 -1.61
C LEU A 345 -12.07 10.84 -1.43
N GLU A 346 -12.42 11.79 -2.30
CA GLU A 346 -12.00 13.20 -2.18
C GLU A 346 -12.46 13.82 -0.85
N LYS A 347 -13.71 13.56 -0.45
CA LYS A 347 -14.25 14.05 0.84
C LYS A 347 -13.53 13.44 2.04
N LYS A 348 -13.22 12.13 2.00
CA LYS A 348 -12.47 11.46 3.07
C LYS A 348 -11.05 12.01 3.19
N SER A 349 -10.37 12.23 2.07
CA SER A 349 -9.03 12.83 2.02
C SER A 349 -9.04 14.22 2.66
N THR A 350 -9.98 15.07 2.25
CA THR A 350 -10.12 16.44 2.78
C THR A 350 -10.40 16.45 4.28
N ALA A 351 -11.30 15.57 4.77
CA ALA A 351 -11.61 15.46 6.19
C ALA A 351 -10.40 15.01 7.01
N GLN A 352 -9.62 14.06 6.51
CA GLN A 352 -8.43 13.54 7.19
C GLN A 352 -7.29 14.58 7.24
N VAL A 353 -7.12 15.37 6.18
CA VAL A 353 -6.20 16.52 6.17
C VAL A 353 -6.63 17.57 7.19
N HIS A 354 -7.93 17.86 7.30
CA HIS A 354 -8.45 18.83 8.27
C HIS A 354 -8.24 18.35 9.72
N GLN A 355 -8.51 17.08 10.00
CA GLN A 355 -8.27 16.46 11.31
C GLN A 355 -6.78 16.54 11.69
N ASN A 356 -5.88 16.16 10.77
CA ASN A 356 -4.44 16.24 11.00
C ASN A 356 -3.94 17.69 11.21
N ARG A 357 -4.58 18.69 10.60
CA ARG A 357 -4.26 20.12 10.81
C ARG A 357 -4.74 20.63 12.17
N ILE A 358 -5.92 20.21 12.62
CA ILE A 358 -6.45 20.53 13.94
C ILE A 358 -5.53 19.95 15.02
N ASP A 359 -5.12 18.68 14.87
CA ASP A 359 -4.22 18.04 15.82
C ASP A 359 -2.87 18.78 15.89
N ARG A 360 -2.29 19.20 14.75
CA ARG A 360 -1.03 19.98 14.73
C ARG A 360 -1.13 21.38 15.34
N ALA A 361 -2.32 22.00 15.38
CA ALA A 361 -2.52 23.33 15.95
C ALA A 361 -2.78 23.30 17.46
N HIS A 362 -3.06 22.11 18.02
CA HIS A 362 -3.32 21.90 19.45
C HIS A 362 -2.17 21.20 20.20
N PHE A 363 -0.98 21.11 19.60
CA PHE A 363 0.25 20.68 20.28
C PHE A 363 1.26 21.83 20.42
#